data_AF-A0A1M3QNK7-F1
#
_entry.id   AF-A0A1M3QNK7-F1
#
_cell.length_a   1.000
_cell.length_b   1.000
_cell.length_c   1.000
_cell.angle_alpha   90.00
_cell.angle_beta   90.00
_cell.angle_gamma   90.00
#
_symmetry.space_group_name_H-M   'P 1'
#
loop_
_entity.id
_entity.type
_entity.pdbx_description
1 polymer ?
#
loop_
_entity_poly.entity_id
_entity_poly.type
_entity_poly.pdbx_seq_one_letter_code
_entity_poly.pdbx_strand_id
1 'polypeptide(L)'
;MSQAQRYFITIANLATARGPDPDLSFQGSSPQSFAEALQAALRQPVLFQRWKAKQPDPDEVDQSLAPVDPTATVSAQLDDLRTEVQVVTTLTHFVLRHRLFMLIGPHWQLRDVAAA
;
A
#
# COMPACT_ATOMS: atom_id res chain seq x y z
N MET A 1 18.94 -7.74 -10.14
CA MET A 1 17.56 -8.21 -10.38
C MET A 1 16.86 -8.23 -9.03
N SER A 2 15.89 -7.34 -8.80
CA SER A 2 15.06 -7.38 -7.60
C SER A 2 14.13 -8.59 -7.70
N GLN A 3 14.30 -9.57 -6.82
CA GLN A 3 13.38 -10.70 -6.74
C GLN A 3 12.05 -10.22 -6.15
N ALA A 4 10.95 -10.79 -6.64
CA ALA A 4 9.64 -10.53 -6.05
C ALA A 4 9.59 -11.10 -4.63
N GLN A 5 8.95 -10.36 -3.73
CA GLN A 5 8.72 -10.73 -2.35
C GLN A 5 7.22 -10.76 -2.07
N ARG A 6 6.80 -11.68 -1.21
CA ARG A 6 5.44 -11.76 -0.71
C ARG A 6 5.40 -11.20 0.70
N TYR A 7 4.58 -10.18 0.90
CA TYR A 7 4.33 -9.56 2.20
C TYR A 7 2.96 -9.99 2.70
N PHE A 8 2.91 -10.49 3.93
CA PHE A 8 1.67 -10.82 4.62
C PHE A 8 1.38 -9.73 5.64
N ILE A 9 0.24 -9.06 5.49
CA ILE A 9 -0.13 -7.88 6.26
C ILE A 9 -1.50 -8.10 6.88
N THR A 10 -1.68 -7.65 8.12
CA THR A 10 -2.96 -7.68 8.81
C THR A 10 -3.46 -6.30 9.16
N ILE A 11 -4.76 -6.10 8.97
CA ILE A 11 -5.46 -4.86 9.29
C ILE A 11 -6.57 -5.21 10.28
N ALA A 12 -6.51 -4.63 11.49
CA ALA A 12 -7.45 -4.97 12.55
C ALA A 12 -8.87 -4.47 12.27
N ASN A 13 -9.02 -3.30 11.65
CA ASN A 13 -10.32 -2.77 11.24
C ASN A 13 -10.16 -1.93 9.98
N LEU A 14 -10.43 -2.53 8.82
CA LEU A 14 -10.31 -1.85 7.52
C LEU A 14 -11.32 -0.72 7.35
N ALA A 15 -12.51 -0.84 7.96
CA ALA A 15 -13.57 0.16 7.82
C ALA A 15 -13.17 1.52 8.43
N THR A 16 -12.36 1.52 9.48
CA THR A 16 -11.87 2.74 10.14
C THR A 16 -10.45 3.12 9.72
N ALA A 17 -9.74 2.28 8.99
CA ALA A 17 -8.36 2.51 8.60
C ALA A 17 -8.27 3.61 7.53
N ARG A 18 -7.70 4.77 7.88
CA ARG A 18 -7.52 5.90 6.97
C ARG A 18 -6.10 6.45 7.07
N GLY A 19 -5.60 6.95 5.94
CA GLY A 19 -4.36 7.69 5.90
C GLY A 19 -4.48 9.09 6.51
N PRO A 20 -3.36 9.82 6.63
CA PRO A 20 -3.35 11.17 7.19
C PRO A 20 -4.03 12.20 6.28
N ASP A 21 -4.06 11.95 4.97
CA ASP A 21 -4.68 12.82 3.98
C ASP A 21 -5.97 12.18 3.45
N PRO A 22 -7.15 12.79 3.70
CA PRO A 22 -8.43 12.27 3.23
C PRO A 22 -8.52 12.07 1.72
N ASP A 23 -7.85 12.90 0.90
CA ASP A 23 -7.91 12.81 -0.56
C ASP A 23 -7.11 11.62 -1.12
N LEU A 24 -6.13 11.15 -0.36
CA LEU A 24 -5.26 10.02 -0.73
C LEU A 24 -5.68 8.72 -0.04
N SER A 25 -6.50 8.84 1.01
CA SER A 25 -6.92 7.71 1.83
C SER A 25 -7.87 6.77 1.07
N PHE A 26 -7.82 5.50 1.44
CA PHE A 26 -8.79 4.52 0.99
C PHE A 26 -10.17 4.85 1.57
N GLN A 27 -11.19 4.95 0.71
CA GLN A 27 -12.55 5.31 1.11
C GLN A 27 -13.51 4.12 1.22
N GLY A 28 -13.12 2.94 0.72
CA GLY A 28 -13.96 1.75 0.78
C GLY A 28 -13.98 1.09 2.17
N SER A 29 -14.69 -0.04 2.24
CA SER A 29 -14.82 -0.85 3.45
C SER A 29 -14.67 -2.36 3.20
N SER A 30 -14.55 -2.79 1.95
CA SER A 30 -14.37 -4.21 1.61
C SER A 30 -12.88 -4.57 1.41
N PRO A 31 -12.46 -5.78 1.81
CA PRO A 31 -11.12 -6.28 1.53
C PRO A 31 -10.78 -6.23 0.04
N GLN A 32 -11.70 -6.66 -0.83
CA GLN A 32 -11.46 -6.70 -2.27
C GLN A 32 -11.20 -5.31 -2.85
N SER A 33 -12.02 -4.31 -2.49
CA SER A 33 -11.80 -2.93 -2.94
C SER A 33 -10.49 -2.37 -2.39
N PHE A 34 -10.07 -2.76 -1.19
CA PHE A 34 -8.76 -2.39 -0.65
C PHE A 34 -7.61 -3.03 -1.45
N ALA A 35 -7.72 -4.32 -1.79
CA ALA A 35 -6.72 -4.99 -2.62
C ALA A 35 -6.57 -4.31 -3.98
N GLU A 36 -7.68 -3.98 -4.64
CA GLU A 36 -7.68 -3.24 -5.91
C GLU A 36 -7.02 -1.86 -5.78
N ALA A 37 -7.35 -1.12 -4.73
CA ALA A 37 -6.76 0.20 -4.46
C ALA A 37 -5.25 0.14 -4.19
N LEU A 38 -4.80 -0.80 -3.34
CA LEU A 38 -3.39 -1.00 -3.06
C LEU A 38 -2.63 -1.49 -4.29
N GLN A 39 -3.22 -2.41 -5.06
CA GLN A 39 -2.62 -2.88 -6.32
C GLN A 39 -2.44 -1.73 -7.31
N ALA A 40 -3.46 -0.87 -7.48
CA ALA A 40 -3.34 0.31 -8.33
C ALA A 40 -2.24 1.26 -7.85
N ALA A 41 -2.13 1.45 -6.53
CA ALA A 41 -1.11 2.30 -5.91
C ALA A 41 0.33 1.77 -6.08
N LEU A 42 0.50 0.45 -6.23
CA LEU A 42 1.80 -0.18 -6.49
C LEU A 42 2.14 -0.20 -7.98
N ARG A 43 1.14 -0.39 -8.84
CA ARG A 43 1.32 -0.45 -10.30
C ARG A 43 1.45 0.91 -10.97
N GLN A 44 0.85 1.94 -10.40
CA GLN A 44 0.76 3.27 -11.02
C GLN A 44 1.37 4.36 -10.13
N PRO A 45 2.04 5.36 -10.73
CA PRO A 45 2.64 6.45 -9.96
C PRO A 45 1.62 7.50 -9.50
N VAL A 46 0.34 7.36 -9.86
CA VAL A 46 -0.70 8.38 -9.63
C VAL A 46 -0.84 8.77 -8.16
N LEU A 47 -0.87 7.78 -7.25
CA LEU A 47 -0.99 8.06 -5.82
C LEU A 47 0.24 8.83 -5.30
N PHE A 48 1.44 8.38 -5.69
CA PHE A 48 2.69 9.03 -5.31
C PHE A 48 2.80 10.44 -5.86
N GLN A 49 2.43 10.67 -7.13
CA GLN A 49 2.45 12.00 -7.75
C GLN A 49 1.48 12.96 -7.06
N ARG A 50 0.28 12.50 -6.71
CA ARG A 50 -0.68 13.32 -5.94
C ARG A 50 -0.16 13.67 -4.55
N TRP A 51 0.45 12.71 -3.86
CA TRP A 51 1.11 12.95 -2.58
C TRP A 51 2.28 13.93 -2.70
N LYS A 52 3.15 13.72 -3.69
CA LYS A 52 4.30 14.59 -4.00
C LYS A 52 3.86 16.02 -4.24
N ALA A 53 2.80 16.23 -5.03
CA ALA A 53 2.26 17.56 -5.33
C ALA A 53 1.69 18.29 -4.10
N LYS A 54 1.40 17.57 -3.01
CA LYS A 54 0.94 18.14 -1.73
C LYS A 54 2.08 18.42 -0.75
N GLN A 55 3.32 18.01 -1.06
CA GLN A 55 4.48 18.32 -0.22
C GLN A 55 4.86 19.80 -0.36
N PRO A 56 5.40 20.44 0.69
CA PRO A 56 5.85 21.82 0.63
C PRO A 56 6.91 22.03 -0.45
N ASP A 57 7.83 21.07 -0.59
CA ASP A 57 8.90 21.08 -1.59
C ASP A 57 8.85 19.78 -2.40
N PRO A 58 8.07 19.73 -3.50
CA PRO A 58 7.88 18.50 -4.28
C PRO A 58 9.20 18.00 -4.87
N ASP A 59 10.13 18.87 -5.25
CA ASP A 59 11.38 18.45 -5.89
C ASP A 59 12.40 17.83 -4.91
N GLU A 60 12.25 18.08 -3.61
CA GLU A 60 13.10 17.51 -2.56
C GLU A 60 12.61 16.16 -2.02
N VAL A 61 11.46 15.66 -2.46
CA VAL A 61 10.96 14.37 -1.99
C VAL A 61 11.89 13.23 -2.38
N ASP A 62 11.99 12.24 -1.50
CA ASP A 62 12.80 11.06 -1.74
C ASP A 62 12.33 10.29 -2.99
N GLN A 63 13.18 10.26 -4.02
CA GLN A 63 12.90 9.56 -5.28
C GLN A 63 12.89 8.03 -5.11
N SER A 64 13.41 7.50 -4.01
CA SER A 64 13.34 6.06 -3.70
C SER A 64 11.90 5.57 -3.47
N LEU A 65 10.95 6.48 -3.24
CA LEU A 65 9.51 6.23 -3.08
C LEU A 65 8.72 6.23 -4.41
N ALA A 66 9.33 6.71 -5.49
CA ALA A 66 8.74 6.83 -6.81
C ALA A 66 8.58 5.51 -7.60
N PRO A 67 9.42 4.46 -7.41
CA PRO A 67 9.30 3.23 -8.17
C PRO A 67 7.90 2.60 -8.11
N VAL A 68 7.51 1.99 -9.23
CA VAL A 68 6.26 1.26 -9.39
C VAL A 68 6.57 -0.13 -9.94
N ASP A 69 5.69 -1.08 -9.66
CA ASP A 69 5.79 -2.44 -10.14
C ASP A 69 4.52 -2.82 -10.90
N PRO A 70 4.53 -2.77 -12.24
CA PRO A 70 3.38 -3.10 -13.07
C PRO A 70 2.87 -4.54 -12.89
N THR A 71 3.72 -5.43 -12.37
CA THR A 71 3.42 -6.85 -12.13
C THR A 71 2.94 -7.12 -10.72
N ALA A 72 2.94 -6.13 -9.83
CA ALA A 72 2.54 -6.29 -8.43
C ALA A 72 1.12 -6.86 -8.33
N THR A 73 0.90 -7.85 -7.48
CA THR A 73 -0.42 -8.41 -7.21
C THR A 73 -0.79 -8.23 -5.75
N VAL A 74 -2.06 -7.94 -5.49
CA VAL A 74 -2.58 -7.82 -4.13
C VAL A 74 -3.83 -8.69 -4.01
N SER A 75 -3.92 -9.42 -2.91
CA SER A 75 -5.11 -10.17 -2.55
C SER A 75 -5.45 -9.84 -1.10
N ALA A 76 -6.73 -9.66 -0.80
CA ALA A 76 -7.18 -9.41 0.55
C ALA A 76 -8.44 -10.21 0.82
N GLN A 77 -8.53 -10.71 2.05
CA GLN A 77 -9.67 -11.50 2.52
C GLN A 77 -10.04 -11.08 3.93
N LEU A 78 -11.32 -11.21 4.26
CA LEU A 78 -11.80 -11.04 5.63
C LEU A 78 -11.61 -12.38 6.34
N ASP A 79 -10.85 -12.37 7.43
CA ASP A 79 -10.68 -13.48 8.35
C ASP A 79 -11.21 -13.06 9.72
N ASP A 80 -12.38 -13.59 10.08
CA ASP A 80 -13.15 -13.20 11.27
C ASP A 80 -13.41 -11.67 11.32
N LEU A 81 -12.71 -10.94 12.18
CA LEU A 81 -12.82 -9.48 12.34
C LEU A 81 -11.65 -8.72 11.73
N ARG A 82 -10.69 -9.40 11.09
CA ARG A 82 -9.45 -8.80 10.56
C ARG A 82 -9.39 -8.96 9.06
N THR A 83 -8.71 -8.03 8.39
CA THR A 83 -8.39 -8.19 6.97
C THR A 83 -6.96 -8.69 6.84
N GLU A 84 -6.82 -9.86 6.25
CA GLU A 84 -5.54 -10.46 5.85
C GLU A 84 -5.25 -10.03 4.42
N VAL A 85 -4.06 -9.51 4.18
CA VAL A 85 -3.63 -8.95 2.90
C VAL A 85 -2.31 -9.58 2.49
N GLN A 86 -2.27 -10.16 1.30
CA GLN A 86 -1.07 -10.66 0.68
C GLN A 86 -0.69 -9.73 -0.48
N VAL A 87 0.55 -9.26 -0.47
CA VAL A 87 1.11 -8.41 -1.53
C VAL A 87 2.30 -9.11 -2.14
N VAL A 88 2.33 -9.29 -3.46
CA VAL A 88 3.50 -9.79 -4.18
C VAL A 88 4.05 -8.64 -5.03
N THR A 89 5.29 -8.25 -4.78
CA THR A 89 5.93 -7.15 -5.52
C THR A 89 7.45 -7.25 -5.51
N THR A 90 8.09 -6.69 -6.53
CA THR A 90 9.54 -6.46 -6.62
C THR A 90 9.98 -5.16 -5.93
N LEU A 91 9.02 -4.35 -5.46
CA LEU A 91 9.29 -3.11 -4.73
C LEU A 91 9.86 -3.39 -3.33
N THR A 92 10.66 -2.45 -2.84
CA THR A 92 11.19 -2.52 -1.49
C THR A 92 10.08 -2.35 -0.46
N HIS A 93 10.29 -2.92 0.73
CA HIS A 93 9.39 -2.74 1.87
C HIS A 93 9.13 -1.25 2.19
N PHE A 94 10.11 -0.38 1.95
CA PHE A 94 9.98 1.06 2.17
C PHE A 94 8.91 1.70 1.27
N VAL A 95 8.90 1.36 -0.03
CA VAL A 95 7.89 1.83 -0.98
C VAL A 95 6.51 1.28 -0.59
N LEU A 96 6.42 -0.01 -0.27
CA LEU A 96 5.17 -0.64 0.16
C LEU A 96 4.59 0.03 1.41
N ARG A 97 5.42 0.21 2.45
CA ARG A 97 5.04 0.90 3.69
C ARG A 97 4.53 2.31 3.41
N HIS A 98 5.15 3.03 2.49
CA HIS A 98 4.71 4.38 2.14
C HIS A 98 3.34 4.37 1.42
N ARG A 99 3.09 3.43 0.48
CA ARG A 99 1.76 3.26 -0.15
C ARG A 99 0.69 2.92 0.88
N LEU A 100 0.98 2.02 1.81
CA LEU A 100 0.07 1.66 2.90
C LEU A 100 -0.22 2.86 3.81
N PHE A 101 0.81 3.63 4.18
CA PHE A 101 0.64 4.80 5.02
C PHE A 101 -0.28 5.86 4.40
N MET A 102 -0.17 6.09 3.08
CA MET A 102 -1.08 7.01 2.38
C MET A 102 -2.53 6.51 2.35
N LEU A 103 -2.74 5.20 2.17
CA LEU A 103 -4.09 4.63 2.03
C LEU A 103 -4.80 4.44 3.39
N ILE A 104 -4.09 3.86 4.36
CA ILE A 104 -4.66 3.35 5.62
C ILE A 104 -3.84 3.75 6.85
N GLY A 105 -2.85 4.62 6.71
CA GLY A 105 -2.08 5.13 7.84
C GLY A 105 -1.32 4.02 8.59
N PRO A 106 -1.23 4.10 9.93
CA PRO A 106 -0.55 3.11 10.75
C PRO A 106 -1.43 1.89 11.11
N HIS A 107 -2.62 1.74 10.52
CA HIS A 107 -3.62 0.74 10.91
C HIS A 107 -3.36 -0.67 10.34
N TRP A 108 -2.09 -1.06 10.22
CA TRP A 108 -1.69 -2.35 9.68
C TRP A 108 -0.46 -2.89 10.42
N GLN A 109 -0.26 -4.20 10.33
CA GLN A 109 0.90 -4.89 10.89
C GLN A 109 1.47 -5.85 9.85
N LEU A 110 2.80 -5.83 9.71
CA LEU A 110 3.51 -6.84 8.92
C LEU A 110 3.57 -8.13 9.73
N ARG A 111 3.05 -9.22 9.17
CA ARG A 111 3.10 -10.55 9.78
C ARG A 111 4.35 -11.30 9.36
N ASP A 112 4.59 -11.36 8.06
CA ASP A 112 5.67 -12.18 7.50
C ASP A 112 6.11 -11.65 6.12
N VAL A 113 7.32 -12.03 5.72
CA VAL A 113 7.90 -11.74 4.40
C VAL A 113 8.54 -13.00 3.86
N ALA A 114 8.07 -13.46 2.71
CA ALA A 114 8.60 -14.63 2.01
C ALA A 114 9.14 -14.27 0.62
N ALA A 115 10.03 -15.09 0.08
CA ALA A 115 10.40 -15.02 -1.33
C ALA A 115 9.18 -15.42 -2.20
N ALA A 116 8.97 -14.73 -3.32
CA ALA A 116 7.83 -14.98 -4.20
C ALA A 116 8.05 -16.06 -5.26
#